data_AF-A0A929IKN2-F1
#
_entry.id   AF-A0A929IKN2-F1
#
_cell.length_a   1.000
_cell.length_b   1.000
_cell.length_c   1.000
_cell.angle_alpha   90.00
_cell.angle_beta   90.00
_cell.angle_gamma   90.00
#
_symmetry.space_group_name_H-M   'P 1'
#
loop_
_entity.id
_entity.type
_entity.pdbx_description
1 polymer ?
#
loop_
_entity_poly.entity_id
_entity_poly.type
_entity_poly.pdbx_seq_one_letter_code
_entity_poly.pdbx_strand_id
1 'polypeptide(L)'
;MSEFLKALTERVLLCDGAFGSRIQAMDLDVERDYRGAENCTEILNASRPDIVREIHAGYLEAGSDVVQTNSFGGSPLTLAEFDLADEAFELNRLAGELARQAVEEASARDGRQRFVLGSIGPGTRLPSLGHIDYQTLEDAFFTQASGLVAGGVDAI
;
A
#
# COMPACT_ATOMS: atom_id res chain seq x y z
N MET A 1 -3.77 -6.18 23.38
CA MET A 1 -4.61 -6.24 22.15
C MET A 1 -4.34 -4.94 21.41
N SER A 2 -4.05 -4.97 20.11
CA SER A 2 -3.83 -3.73 19.34
C SER A 2 -5.11 -2.89 19.30
N GLU A 3 -4.96 -1.57 19.12
CA GLU A 3 -6.12 -0.67 19.00
C GLU A 3 -7.01 -1.04 17.81
N PHE A 4 -6.44 -1.55 16.73
CA PHE A 4 -7.19 -2.07 15.58
C PHE A 4 -8.08 -3.27 15.95
N LEU A 5 -7.52 -4.28 16.62
CA LEU A 5 -8.30 -5.46 17.05
C LEU A 5 -9.39 -5.07 18.06
N LYS A 6 -9.12 -4.09 18.93
CA LYS A 6 -10.12 -3.55 19.84
C LYS A 6 -11.27 -2.90 19.06
N ALA A 7 -10.97 -2.01 18.12
CA ALA A 7 -11.97 -1.33 17.32
C ALA A 7 -12.87 -2.29 16.53
N LEU A 8 -12.29 -3.37 15.98
CA LEU A 8 -13.05 -4.44 15.29
C LEU A 8 -14.09 -5.14 16.18
N THR A 9 -13.87 -5.19 17.49
CA THR A 9 -14.84 -5.77 18.44
C THR A 9 -15.93 -4.79 18.88
N GLU A 10 -15.69 -3.48 18.73
CA GLU A 10 -16.55 -2.43 19.26
C GLU A 10 -17.46 -1.82 18.18
N ARG A 11 -17.03 -1.80 16.92
CA ARG A 11 -17.80 -1.21 15.81
C ARG A 11 -17.42 -1.80 14.46
N VAL A 12 -18.31 -1.63 13.48
CA VAL A 12 -17.99 -1.86 12.07
C VAL A 12 -17.01 -0.78 11.60
N LEU A 13 -15.95 -1.20 10.90
CA LEU A 13 -14.98 -0.32 10.26
C LEU A 13 -15.23 -0.31 8.74
N LEU A 14 -15.32 0.88 8.15
CA LEU A 14 -15.46 1.04 6.70
C LEU A 14 -14.07 1.10 6.05
N CYS A 15 -13.74 0.11 5.22
CA CYS A 15 -12.55 0.17 4.36
C CYS A 15 -12.75 1.14 3.18
N ASP A 16 -11.64 1.58 2.60
CA ASP A 16 -11.59 2.36 1.38
C ASP A 16 -11.90 1.53 0.12
N GLY A 17 -11.79 2.19 -1.03
CA GLY A 17 -12.08 1.61 -2.35
C GLY A 17 -10.82 1.41 -3.20
N ALA A 18 -11.04 1.15 -4.49
CA ALA A 18 -9.96 0.85 -5.43
C ALA A 18 -8.98 2.00 -5.64
N PHE A 19 -7.71 1.79 -5.28
CA PHE A 19 -6.63 2.74 -5.52
C PHE A 19 -6.32 2.89 -7.02
N GLY A 20 -6.22 1.77 -7.75
CA GLY A 20 -5.86 1.76 -9.17
C GLY A 20 -6.84 2.51 -10.07
N SER A 21 -8.15 2.48 -9.79
CA SER A 21 -9.13 3.22 -10.60
C SER A 21 -9.00 4.74 -10.42
N ARG A 22 -8.56 5.20 -9.25
CA ARG A 22 -8.26 6.62 -9.01
C ARG A 22 -7.03 7.06 -9.79
N ILE A 23 -5.98 6.23 -9.83
CA ILE A 23 -4.78 6.48 -10.63
C ILE A 23 -5.09 6.48 -12.13
N GLN A 24 -5.83 5.49 -12.62
CA GLN A 24 -6.19 5.36 -14.05
C GLN A 24 -7.04 6.53 -14.57
N ALA A 25 -7.74 7.24 -13.69
CA ALA A 25 -8.49 8.44 -14.05
C ALA A 25 -7.62 9.70 -14.18
N MET A 26 -6.35 9.63 -13.79
CA MET A 26 -5.40 10.74 -13.85
C MET A 26 -4.56 10.67 -15.12
N ASP A 27 -4.17 11.84 -15.64
CA ASP A 27 -3.25 11.97 -16.77
C ASP A 27 -1.80 11.97 -16.26
N LEU A 28 -1.24 10.77 -16.08
CA LEU A 28 0.12 10.56 -15.58
C LEU A 28 1.08 10.23 -16.72
N ASP A 29 2.25 10.85 -16.67
CA ASP A 29 3.30 10.68 -17.66
C ASP A 29 4.19 9.48 -17.29
N VAL A 30 4.48 8.63 -18.28
CA VAL A 30 5.26 7.39 -18.07
C VAL A 30 6.68 7.69 -17.61
N GLU A 31 7.35 8.68 -18.19
CA GLU A 31 8.75 8.99 -17.87
C GLU A 31 8.87 9.78 -16.57
N ARG A 32 8.04 10.80 -16.40
CA ARG A 32 8.09 11.70 -15.24
C ARG A 32 7.50 11.07 -13.99
N ASP A 33 6.29 10.50 -14.09
CA ASP A 33 5.53 10.04 -12.93
C ASP A 33 5.84 8.58 -12.63
N TYR A 34 5.85 7.70 -13.64
CA TYR A 34 6.16 6.28 -13.44
C TYR A 34 7.66 5.94 -13.49
N ARG A 35 8.53 6.90 -13.88
CA ARG A 35 9.97 6.64 -14.08
C ARG A 35 10.26 5.49 -15.06
N GLY A 36 9.44 5.36 -16.08
CA GLY A 36 9.51 4.27 -17.07
C GLY A 36 8.78 2.98 -16.66
N ALA A 37 8.38 2.83 -15.39
CA ALA A 37 7.65 1.66 -14.88
C ALA A 37 6.12 1.81 -15.10
N GLU A 38 5.71 1.94 -16.37
CA GLU A 38 4.30 2.15 -16.74
C GLU A 38 3.38 1.11 -16.06
N ASN A 39 2.31 1.57 -15.41
CA ASN A 39 1.35 0.76 -14.65
C ASN A 39 1.85 0.13 -13.33
N CYS A 40 3.10 0.31 -12.93
CA CYS A 40 3.52 0.00 -11.56
C CYS A 40 3.10 1.14 -10.64
N THR A 41 2.01 0.98 -9.88
CA THR A 41 1.51 2.06 -9.02
C THR A 41 2.39 2.25 -7.79
N GLU A 42 3.14 1.23 -7.37
CA GLU A 42 4.04 1.30 -6.22
C GLU A 42 5.14 2.35 -6.37
N ILE A 43 5.66 2.59 -7.59
CA ILE A 43 6.66 3.63 -7.82
C ILE A 43 6.15 5.03 -7.47
N LEU A 44 4.83 5.25 -7.55
CA LEU A 44 4.19 6.52 -7.21
C LEU A 44 4.33 6.86 -5.73
N ASN A 45 4.59 5.89 -4.85
CA ASN A 45 4.92 6.17 -3.45
C ASN A 45 6.20 7.02 -3.33
N ALA A 46 7.15 6.83 -4.24
CA ALA A 46 8.41 7.59 -4.27
C ALA A 46 8.35 8.79 -5.23
N SER A 47 7.72 8.63 -6.40
CA SER A 47 7.74 9.66 -7.44
C SER A 47 6.63 10.70 -7.30
N ARG A 48 5.43 10.29 -6.84
CA ARG A 48 4.23 11.14 -6.69
C ARG A 48 3.54 10.93 -5.34
N PRO A 49 4.25 11.15 -4.21
CA PRO A 49 3.68 11.01 -2.86
C PRO A 49 2.54 12.00 -2.58
N ASP A 50 2.44 13.07 -3.37
CA ASP A 50 1.31 14.00 -3.37
C ASP A 50 0.00 13.30 -3.80
N ILE A 51 0.03 12.57 -4.92
CA ILE A 51 -1.13 11.84 -5.44
C ILE A 51 -1.56 10.73 -4.50
N VAL A 52 -0.59 9.97 -3.99
CA VAL A 52 -0.87 8.83 -3.10
C VAL A 52 -1.61 9.29 -1.84
N ARG A 53 -1.15 10.39 -1.23
CA ARG A 53 -1.82 10.99 -0.06
C ARG A 53 -3.17 11.58 -0.41
N GLU A 54 -3.31 12.22 -1.57
CA GLU A 54 -4.59 12.77 -2.02
C GLU A 54 -5.66 11.67 -2.17
N ILE A 55 -5.29 10.50 -2.72
CA ILE A 55 -6.20 9.36 -2.84
C ILE A 55 -6.65 8.87 -1.47
N HIS A 56 -5.72 8.67 -0.52
CA HIS A 56 -6.08 8.30 0.85
C HIS A 56 -6.99 9.35 1.50
N ALA A 57 -6.64 10.64 1.40
CA ALA A 57 -7.43 11.74 1.95
C ALA A 57 -8.86 11.73 1.39
N GLY A 58 -9.01 11.51 0.08
CA GLY A 58 -10.33 11.41 -0.56
C GLY A 58 -11.21 10.31 0.02
N TYR A 59 -10.65 9.12 0.31
CA TYR A 59 -11.41 8.04 0.97
C TYR A 59 -11.74 8.36 2.42
N LEU A 60 -10.81 8.95 3.15
CA LEU A 60 -11.02 9.36 4.54
C LEU A 60 -12.11 10.45 4.65
N GLU A 61 -12.15 11.38 3.69
CA GLU A 61 -13.20 12.40 3.58
C GLU A 61 -14.55 11.82 3.16
N ALA A 62 -14.55 10.77 2.33
CA ALA A 62 -15.74 9.99 1.99
C ALA A 62 -16.26 9.12 3.16
N GLY A 63 -15.50 9.02 4.25
CA GLY A 63 -15.94 8.43 5.52
C GLY A 63 -15.26 7.11 5.90
N SER A 64 -14.26 6.66 5.15
CA SER A 64 -13.49 5.46 5.47
C SER A 64 -12.82 5.58 6.85
N ASP A 65 -12.89 4.50 7.62
CA ASP A 65 -12.18 4.33 8.90
C ASP A 65 -10.82 3.67 8.69
N VAL A 66 -10.66 2.94 7.59
CA VAL A 66 -9.47 2.14 7.28
C VAL A 66 -9.06 2.40 5.84
N VAL A 67 -7.77 2.63 5.62
CA VAL A 67 -7.20 2.74 4.28
C VAL A 67 -6.19 1.63 4.02
N GLN A 68 -6.14 1.13 2.78
CA GLN A 68 -5.14 0.15 2.34
C GLN A 68 -3.98 0.87 1.67
N THR A 69 -2.73 0.52 2.00
CA THR A 69 -1.54 1.10 1.37
C THR A 69 -1.47 0.82 -0.13
N ASN A 70 -0.87 1.72 -0.90
CA ASN A 70 -0.56 1.52 -2.31
C ASN A 70 0.65 0.57 -2.48
N SER A 71 0.46 -0.70 -2.17
CA SER A 71 1.53 -1.70 -2.09
C SER A 71 1.12 -3.09 -2.57
N PHE A 72 0.00 -3.22 -3.29
CA PHE A 72 -0.54 -4.53 -3.67
C PHE A 72 0.48 -5.36 -4.47
N GLY A 73 1.21 -4.74 -5.40
CA GLY A 73 2.30 -5.33 -6.17
C GLY A 73 3.69 -5.13 -5.57
N GLY A 74 3.81 -4.73 -4.30
CA GLY A 74 5.08 -4.32 -3.68
C GLY A 74 6.09 -5.42 -3.37
N SER A 75 5.88 -6.67 -3.80
CA SER A 75 6.86 -7.75 -3.57
C SER A 75 8.07 -7.59 -4.49
N PRO A 76 9.30 -7.97 -4.07
CA PRO A 76 10.45 -8.00 -4.96
C PRO A 76 10.20 -8.78 -6.27
N LEU A 77 9.39 -9.85 -6.21
CA LEU A 77 9.06 -10.68 -7.37
C LEU A 77 8.20 -9.95 -8.41
N THR A 78 7.24 -9.15 -7.96
CA THR A 78 6.36 -8.36 -8.84
C THR A 78 7.11 -7.12 -9.35
N LEU A 79 7.85 -6.44 -8.47
CA LEU A 79 8.63 -5.26 -8.83
C LEU A 79 9.79 -5.58 -9.78
N ALA A 80 10.27 -6.83 -9.82
CA ALA A 80 11.25 -7.28 -10.81
C ALA A 80 10.74 -7.18 -12.25
N GLU A 81 9.43 -7.19 -12.49
CA GLU A 81 8.86 -6.99 -13.84
C GLU A 81 9.07 -5.55 -14.36
N PHE A 82 9.48 -4.64 -13.46
CA PHE A 82 9.73 -3.21 -13.72
C PHE A 82 11.17 -2.77 -13.39
N ASP A 83 12.09 -3.72 -13.17
CA ASP A 83 13.46 -3.47 -12.71
C ASP A 83 13.56 -2.75 -11.33
N LEU A 84 12.55 -2.92 -10.47
CA LEU A 84 12.42 -2.25 -9.16
C LEU A 84 12.56 -3.22 -7.96
N ALA A 85 13.05 -4.44 -8.17
CA ALA A 85 13.11 -5.46 -7.12
C ALA A 85 13.89 -5.00 -5.86
N ASP A 86 14.99 -4.27 -6.06
CA ASP A 86 15.85 -3.76 -4.97
C ASP A 86 15.20 -2.60 -4.20
N GLU A 87 14.17 -1.95 -4.76
CA GLU A 87 13.45 -0.85 -4.12
C GLU A 87 12.26 -1.34 -3.27
N ALA A 88 11.97 -2.65 -3.29
CA ALA A 88 10.77 -3.21 -2.66
C ALA A 88 10.58 -2.78 -1.20
N PHE A 89 11.61 -2.92 -0.36
CA PHE A 89 11.51 -2.52 1.04
C PHE A 89 11.13 -1.04 1.20
N GLU A 90 11.83 -0.14 0.49
CA GLU A 90 11.64 1.30 0.61
C GLU A 90 10.29 1.75 0.04
N LEU A 91 9.84 1.20 -1.08
CA LEU A 91 8.53 1.51 -1.65
C LEU A 91 7.38 1.13 -0.71
N ASN A 92 7.51 -0.01 -0.01
CA ASN A 92 6.52 -0.44 0.98
C ASN A 92 6.55 0.40 2.26
N ARG A 93 7.74 0.79 2.72
CA ARG A 93 7.89 1.72 3.86
C ARG A 93 7.22 3.05 3.56
N LEU A 94 7.48 3.62 2.39
CA LEU A 94 6.85 4.86 1.93
C LEU A 94 5.33 4.70 1.80
N ALA A 95 4.83 3.58 1.28
CA ALA A 95 3.40 3.32 1.19
C ALA A 95 2.71 3.39 2.57
N GLY A 96 3.32 2.77 3.59
CA GLY A 96 2.85 2.84 4.97
C GLY A 96 2.87 4.26 5.53
N GLU A 97 3.98 4.98 5.34
CA GLU A 97 4.14 6.36 5.85
C GLU A 97 3.14 7.34 5.24
N LEU A 98 2.90 7.26 3.94
CA LEU A 98 1.95 8.14 3.25
C LEU A 98 0.51 7.89 3.71
N ALA A 99 0.12 6.63 3.87
CA ALA A 99 -1.18 6.28 4.42
C ALA A 99 -1.33 6.72 5.89
N ARG A 100 -0.27 6.56 6.69
CA ARG A 100 -0.25 7.00 8.10
C ARG A 100 -0.41 8.50 8.22
N GLN A 101 0.32 9.28 7.42
CA GLN A 101 0.20 10.74 7.39
C GLN A 101 -1.24 11.17 7.07
N ALA A 102 -1.86 10.59 6.03
CA ALA A 102 -3.24 10.90 5.68
C ALA A 102 -4.24 10.57 6.80
N VAL A 103 -4.06 9.42 7.45
CA VAL A 103 -4.87 8.99 8.61
C VAL A 103 -4.72 9.94 9.79
N GLU A 104 -3.49 10.32 10.14
CA GLU A 104 -3.21 11.24 11.25
C GLU A 104 -3.80 12.62 10.99
N GLU A 105 -3.61 13.18 9.79
CA GLU A 105 -4.19 14.46 9.39
C GLU A 105 -5.72 14.44 9.44
N ALA A 106 -6.36 13.40 8.90
CA ALA A 106 -7.82 13.26 8.96
C ALA A 106 -8.33 13.11 10.40
N SER A 107 -7.64 12.31 11.23
CA SER A 107 -8.01 12.07 12.63
C SER A 107 -7.82 13.33 13.48
N ALA A 108 -6.80 14.14 13.22
CA ALA A 108 -6.61 15.42 13.88
C ALA A 108 -7.72 16.42 13.52
N ARG A 109 -8.29 16.34 12.31
CA ARG A 109 -9.37 17.24 11.86
C ARG A 109 -10.72 16.97 12.53
N ASP A 110 -11.08 15.71 12.76
CA ASP A 110 -12.44 15.35 13.24
C ASP A 110 -12.49 14.44 14.47
N GLY A 111 -11.34 14.00 15.00
CA GLY A 111 -11.24 13.17 16.19
C GLY A 111 -11.63 11.70 15.99
N ARG A 112 -11.94 11.26 14.77
CA ARG A 112 -12.28 9.85 14.51
C ARG A 112 -11.01 8.98 14.51
N GLN A 113 -11.03 7.88 15.25
CA GLN A 113 -9.98 6.87 15.19
C GLN A 113 -10.01 6.14 13.85
N ARG A 114 -8.85 6.01 13.21
CA ARG A 114 -8.66 5.44 11.87
C ARG A 114 -7.41 4.57 11.81
N PHE A 115 -7.33 3.70 10.81
CA PHE A 115 -6.27 2.70 10.72
C PHE A 115 -5.71 2.57 9.29
N VAL A 116 -4.49 2.05 9.21
CA VAL A 116 -3.78 1.75 7.97
C VAL A 116 -3.57 0.24 7.87
N LEU A 117 -3.96 -0.36 6.75
CA LEU A 117 -3.67 -1.77 6.43
C LEU A 117 -2.64 -1.88 5.32
N GLY A 118 -1.59 -2.67 5.57
CA GLY A 118 -0.57 -3.01 4.60
C GLY A 118 -1.11 -3.97 3.54
N SER A 119 -1.34 -3.47 2.33
CA SER A 119 -1.82 -4.30 1.23
C SER A 119 -0.71 -5.20 0.68
N ILE A 120 -0.93 -6.52 0.68
CA ILE A 120 -0.06 -7.50 0.01
C ILE A 120 -0.91 -8.31 -0.97
N GLY A 121 -0.60 -8.17 -2.27
CA GLY A 121 -1.22 -8.94 -3.33
C GLY A 121 -0.63 -10.35 -3.46
N PRO A 122 -1.27 -11.23 -4.26
CA PRO A 122 -0.85 -12.63 -4.40
C PRO A 122 0.41 -12.84 -5.25
N GLY A 123 0.96 -11.78 -5.86
CA GLY A 123 2.06 -11.86 -6.83
C GLY A 123 1.67 -12.50 -8.17
N THR A 124 2.67 -12.81 -9.00
CA THR A 124 2.49 -13.38 -10.36
C THR A 124 2.95 -14.83 -10.48
N ARG A 125 3.41 -15.45 -9.38
CA ARG A 125 4.00 -16.80 -9.34
C ARG A 125 3.25 -17.67 -8.33
N LEU A 126 2.98 -18.93 -8.71
CA LEU A 126 2.21 -19.87 -7.90
C LEU A 126 3.05 -21.11 -7.57
N PRO A 127 3.36 -21.39 -6.28
CA PRO A 127 4.10 -22.58 -5.88
C PRO A 127 3.39 -23.88 -6.26
N SER A 128 2.05 -23.90 -6.20
CA SER A 128 1.23 -25.06 -6.56
C SER A 128 1.34 -25.48 -8.03
N LEU A 129 1.77 -24.56 -8.91
CA LEU A 129 2.03 -24.82 -10.32
C LEU A 129 3.52 -24.96 -10.63
N GLY A 130 4.40 -24.93 -9.61
CA GLY A 130 5.84 -25.06 -9.77
C GLY A 130 6.53 -23.84 -10.37
N HIS A 131 5.88 -22.66 -10.39
CA HIS A 131 6.49 -21.43 -10.92
C HIS A 131 7.61 -20.86 -10.03
N ILE A 132 7.58 -21.20 -8.74
CA ILE A 132 8.50 -20.74 -7.71
C ILE A 132 8.47 -21.73 -6.54
N ASP A 133 9.57 -21.85 -5.79
CA ASP A 133 9.56 -22.59 -4.53
C ASP A 133 8.96 -21.76 -3.39
N TYR A 134 8.59 -22.43 -2.30
CA TYR A 134 7.96 -21.78 -1.14
C TYR A 134 8.89 -20.79 -0.43
N GLN A 135 10.18 -21.09 -0.31
CA GLN A 135 11.11 -20.25 0.44
C GLN A 135 11.33 -18.93 -0.29
N THR A 136 11.57 -18.98 -1.59
CA THR A 136 11.76 -17.76 -2.39
C THR A 136 10.53 -16.86 -2.37
N LEU A 137 9.31 -17.45 -2.39
CA LEU A 137 8.08 -16.67 -2.26
C LEU A 137 7.91 -16.07 -0.86
N GLU A 138 8.21 -16.85 0.19
CA GLU A 138 8.17 -16.38 1.57
C GLU A 138 9.15 -15.22 1.80
N ASP A 139 10.39 -15.33 1.33
CA ASP A 139 11.43 -14.32 1.48
C ASP A 139 11.03 -13.00 0.79
N ALA A 140 10.36 -13.10 -0.36
CA ALA A 140 9.83 -11.94 -1.08
C ALA A 140 8.72 -11.22 -0.28
N PHE A 141 7.75 -11.97 0.25
CA PHE A 141 6.70 -11.39 1.10
C PHE A 141 7.24 -10.88 2.43
N PHE A 142 8.27 -11.51 2.99
CA PHE A 142 8.95 -11.05 4.19
C PHE A 142 9.55 -9.65 3.97
N THR A 143 10.19 -9.41 2.82
CA THR A 143 10.75 -8.10 2.47
C THR A 143 9.66 -7.04 2.36
N GLN A 144 8.56 -7.34 1.67
CA GLN A 144 7.40 -6.46 1.53
C GLN A 144 6.77 -6.13 2.89
N ALA A 145 6.46 -7.16 3.69
CA ALA A 145 5.87 -7.02 5.02
C ALA A 145 6.78 -6.22 5.97
N SER A 146 8.10 -6.45 5.91
CA SER A 146 9.07 -5.71 6.72
C SER A 146 9.05 -4.21 6.39
N GLY A 147 8.96 -3.85 5.10
CA GLY A 147 8.79 -2.46 4.68
C GLY A 147 7.50 -1.84 5.22
N LEU A 148 6.36 -2.53 5.07
CA LEU A 148 5.06 -2.06 5.57
C LEU A 148 5.07 -1.85 7.09
N VAL A 149 5.62 -2.80 7.85
CA VAL A 149 5.75 -2.68 9.31
C VAL A 149 6.64 -1.49 9.67
N ALA A 150 7.77 -1.29 8.97
CA ALA A 150 8.62 -0.12 9.16
C ALA A 150 7.90 1.21 8.83
N GLY A 151 6.98 1.18 7.86
CA GLY A 151 6.11 2.31 7.51
C GLY A 151 4.95 2.56 8.48
N GLY A 152 4.80 1.72 9.52
CA GLY A 152 3.86 1.94 10.62
C GLY A 152 2.42 1.57 10.32
N VAL A 153 2.17 0.53 9.49
CA VAL A 153 0.82 -0.03 9.30
C VAL A 153 0.28 -0.68 10.58
N ASP A 154 -1.03 -0.67 10.79
CA ASP A 154 -1.68 -1.25 11.97
C ASP A 154 -1.88 -2.78 11.86
N ALA A 155 -1.97 -3.28 10.63
CA ALA A 155 -2.06 -4.70 10.28
C ALA A 155 -1.68 -4.91 8.81
N ILE A 156 -1.51 -6.17 8.41
CA ILE A 156 -1.29 -6.65 7.04
C ILE A 156 -2.43 -7.61 6.70
#